data_AF-A0A1C0B596-F1
#
_entry.id   AF-A0A1C0B596-F1
#
_cell.length_a   1.000
_cell.length_b   1.000
_cell.length_c   1.000
_cell.angle_alpha   90.00
_cell.angle_beta   90.00
_cell.angle_gamma   90.00
#
_symmetry.space_group_name_H-M   'P 1'
#
loop_
_entity.id
_entity.type
_entity.pdbx_description
1 polymer ?
#
loop_
_entity_poly.entity_id
_entity_poly.type
_entity_poly.pdbx_seq_one_letter_code
_entity_poly.pdbx_strand_id
1 'polypeptide(L)'
;MKNSLEACPQCEHLILNRMGTICPKCGYTKGYFNGEKRRKAYAKLFALNVFAPFISIFTIIFAQISIYSFIIGVILSIYISYKSFPLRFSNVFSNNFEKFFFLSLWSFVNIFLIVLIINIISKF
;
A
#
# COMPACT_ATOMS: atom_id res chain seq x y z
N MET A 1 -14.32 6.69 22.60
CA MET A 1 -12.97 6.08 22.60
C MET A 1 -12.82 5.24 23.86
N LYS A 2 -12.68 3.93 23.76
CA LYS A 2 -12.43 3.04 24.92
C LYS A 2 -11.02 3.31 25.44
N ASN A 3 -10.87 3.78 26.68
CA ASN A 3 -9.58 3.95 27.32
C ASN A 3 -9.10 2.59 27.86
N SER A 4 -8.50 1.76 26.99
CA SER A 4 -7.81 0.55 27.43
C SER A 4 -6.38 0.89 27.84
N LEU A 5 -5.96 0.36 29.00
CA LEU A 5 -4.57 0.37 29.46
C LEU A 5 -3.88 -0.88 28.93
N GLU A 6 -2.63 -0.77 28.51
CA GLU A 6 -1.81 -1.88 28.02
C GLU A 6 -0.43 -1.83 28.71
N ALA A 7 0.18 -2.98 28.98
CA ALA A 7 1.50 -3.04 29.57
C ALA A 7 2.58 -2.54 28.59
N CYS A 8 3.50 -1.71 29.08
CA CYS A 8 4.65 -1.25 28.30
C CYS A 8 5.56 -2.45 27.97
N PRO A 9 5.99 -2.64 26.71
CA PRO A 9 6.81 -3.79 26.32
C PRO A 9 8.23 -3.78 26.90
N GLN A 10 8.67 -2.67 27.49
CA GLN A 10 10.03 -2.55 28.07
C GLN A 10 10.05 -2.61 29.61
N CYS A 11 9.02 -2.12 30.29
CA CYS A 11 9.01 -2.03 31.75
C CYS A 11 7.71 -2.51 32.39
N GLU A 12 6.82 -3.13 31.59
CA GLU A 12 5.51 -3.68 31.97
C GLU A 12 4.55 -2.70 32.65
N HIS A 13 4.93 -1.43 32.78
CA HIS A 13 4.11 -0.39 33.34
C HIS A 13 2.88 -0.15 32.47
N LEU A 14 1.70 -0.04 33.08
CA LEU A 14 0.46 0.26 32.36
C LEU A 14 0.55 1.65 31.72
N ILE A 15 0.39 1.70 30.41
CA ILE A 15 0.35 2.93 29.62
C ILE A 15 -0.97 3.00 28.85
N LEU A 16 -1.42 4.21 28.53
CA LEU A 16 -2.60 4.41 27.70
C LEU A 16 -2.38 3.79 26.31
N ASN A 17 -3.33 2.97 25.85
CA ASN A 17 -3.33 2.42 24.49
C ASN A 17 -3.72 3.49 23.45
N ARG A 18 -2.90 4.53 23.34
CA ARG A 18 -3.01 5.62 22.38
C ARG A 18 -1.66 5.82 21.69
N MET A 19 -1.71 6.24 20.43
CA MET A 19 -0.49 6.56 19.69
C MET A 19 0.13 7.83 20.27
N GLY A 20 1.46 7.87 20.34
CA GLY A 20 2.19 9.00 20.92
C GLY A 20 2.26 8.99 22.46
N THR A 21 1.70 7.99 23.14
CA THR A 21 1.91 7.82 24.58
C THR A 21 3.38 7.51 24.85
N ILE A 22 4.02 8.33 25.69
CA ILE A 22 5.38 8.10 26.19
C ILE A 22 5.28 7.43 27.56
N CYS A 23 5.99 6.32 27.76
CA CYS A 23 6.04 5.64 29.05
C CYS A 23 6.83 6.51 30.05
N PRO A 24 6.25 6.85 31.20
CA PRO A 24 6.91 7.71 32.19
C PRO A 24 8.11 7.04 32.87
N LYS A 25 8.17 5.70 32.90
CA LYS A 25 9.26 4.96 33.56
C LYS A 25 10.48 4.74 32.69
N CYS A 26 10.30 4.36 31.43
CA CYS A 26 11.41 3.95 30.56
C CYS A 26 11.57 4.83 29.31
N GLY A 27 10.74 5.86 29.12
CA GLY A 27 10.79 6.74 27.95
C GLY A 27 10.33 6.08 26.65
N TYR A 28 9.85 4.83 26.69
CA TYR A 28 9.32 4.14 25.52
C TYR A 28 8.17 4.92 24.89
N THR A 29 8.32 5.28 23.62
CA THR A 29 7.26 5.98 22.88
C THR A 29 6.44 4.98 22.08
N LYS A 30 5.12 4.97 22.29
CA LYS A 30 4.21 4.15 21.51
C LYS A 30 4.04 4.74 20.10
N GLY A 31 4.93 4.34 19.20
CA GLY A 31 4.91 4.74 17.80
C GLY A 31 3.72 4.15 17.02
N TYR A 32 3.44 4.75 15.87
CA TYR A 32 2.37 4.32 14.95
C TYR A 32 2.46 2.83 14.57
N PHE A 33 3.70 2.32 14.43
CA PHE A 33 4.03 0.95 14.02
C PHE A 33 4.13 -0.07 15.16
N ASN A 34 4.03 0.37 16.42
CA ASN A 34 4.15 -0.51 17.59
C ASN A 34 2.84 -1.26 17.93
N GLY A 35 1.76 -1.06 17.16
CA GLY A 35 0.45 -1.69 17.38
C GLY A 35 0.00 -2.64 16.27
N GLU A 36 -0.77 -3.66 16.67
CA GLU A 36 -1.62 -4.63 15.94
C GLU A 36 -1.20 -5.12 14.53
N LYS A 37 -1.28 -6.45 14.32
CA LYS A 37 -1.03 -7.14 13.02
C LYS A 37 -1.73 -6.45 11.83
N ARG A 38 -2.90 -5.87 12.07
CA ARG A 38 -3.70 -5.14 11.09
C ARG A 38 -3.01 -3.89 10.53
N ARG A 39 -2.28 -3.13 11.34
CA ARG A 39 -1.60 -1.90 10.90
C ARG A 39 -0.44 -2.18 9.95
N LYS A 40 0.34 -3.22 10.21
CA LYS A 40 1.41 -3.67 9.29
C LYS A 40 0.83 -4.08 7.93
N ALA A 41 -0.31 -4.77 7.94
CA ALA A 41 -1.00 -5.13 6.71
C ALA A 41 -1.54 -3.89 5.95
N TYR A 42 -2.06 -2.90 6.67
CA TYR A 42 -2.52 -1.63 6.08
C TYR A 42 -1.37 -0.84 5.46
N ALA A 43 -0.25 -0.68 6.16
CA ALA A 43 0.93 0.00 5.62
C ALA A 43 1.46 -0.71 4.36
N LYS A 44 1.45 -2.04 4.34
CA LYS A 44 1.81 -2.82 3.16
C LYS A 44 0.85 -2.59 2.00
N LEU A 45 -0.46 -2.59 2.24
CA LEU A 45 -1.48 -2.33 1.21
C LEU A 45 -1.33 -0.91 0.64
N PHE A 46 -1.12 0.08 1.51
CA PHE A 46 -0.92 1.46 1.10
C PHE A 46 0.33 1.61 0.24
N ALA A 47 1.47 1.08 0.69
CA ALA A 47 2.70 1.09 -0.07
C ALA A 47 2.54 0.37 -1.43
N LEU A 48 1.85 -0.76 -1.45
CA LEU A 48 1.61 -1.52 -2.67
C LEU A 48 0.70 -0.76 -3.65
N ASN A 49 -0.32 -0.04 -3.19
CA ASN A 49 -1.20 0.72 -4.08
C ASN A 49 -0.61 2.05 -4.53
N VAL A 50 0.32 2.63 -3.77
CA VAL A 50 0.96 3.92 -4.12
C VAL A 50 2.24 3.69 -4.94
N PHE A 51 3.15 2.82 -4.51
CA PHE A 51 4.46 2.67 -5.17
C PHE A 51 4.45 1.73 -6.37
N ALA A 52 3.68 0.64 -6.31
CA ALA A 52 3.62 -0.30 -7.42
C ALA A 52 3.19 0.32 -8.75
N PRO A 53 2.18 1.22 -8.82
CA PRO A 53 1.86 1.86 -10.08
C PRO A 53 2.99 2.73 -10.65
N PHE A 54 3.75 3.45 -9.81
CA PHE A 54 4.91 4.21 -10.30
C PHE A 54 5.95 3.28 -10.95
N ILE A 55 6.22 2.13 -10.33
CA ILE A 55 7.12 1.12 -10.90
C ILE A 55 6.61 0.65 -12.25
N SER A 56 5.31 0.33 -12.37
CA SER A 56 4.71 -0.07 -13.65
C SER A 56 4.82 1.03 -14.71
N ILE A 57 4.50 2.28 -14.38
CA ILE A 57 4.58 3.41 -15.31
C ILE A 57 6.01 3.60 -15.82
N PHE A 58 7.01 3.66 -14.93
CA PHE A 58 8.40 3.80 -15.34
C PHE A 58 8.87 2.62 -16.18
N THR A 59 8.50 1.40 -15.80
CA THR A 59 8.83 0.19 -16.57
C THR A 59 8.34 0.33 -18.00
N ILE A 60 7.08 0.71 -18.21
CA ILE A 60 6.51 0.83 -19.56
C ILE A 60 7.18 1.97 -20.35
N ILE A 61 7.43 3.12 -19.72
CA ILE A 61 8.09 4.25 -20.38
C ILE A 61 9.51 3.88 -20.83
N PHE A 62 10.29 3.18 -20.02
CA PHE A 62 11.65 2.78 -20.41
C PHE A 62 11.66 1.58 -21.37
N ALA A 63 10.65 0.71 -21.29
CA ALA A 63 10.55 -0.47 -22.15
C ALA A 63 10.15 -0.14 -23.60
N GLN A 64 9.68 1.08 -23.90
CA GLN A 64 9.24 1.48 -25.25
C GLN A 64 10.37 1.58 -26.29
N ILE A 65 11.63 1.32 -25.92
CA ILE A 65 12.77 1.36 -26.84
C ILE A 65 12.71 0.24 -27.88
N SER A 66 12.16 -0.93 -27.51
CA SER A 66 12.00 -2.06 -28.42
C SER A 66 10.68 -2.78 -28.18
N ILE A 67 10.10 -3.37 -29.23
CA ILE A 67 8.84 -4.12 -29.14
C ILE A 67 8.95 -5.29 -28.14
N TYR A 68 10.09 -5.97 -28.10
CA TYR A 68 10.34 -7.11 -27.20
C TYR A 68 10.43 -6.66 -25.75
N SER A 69 11.18 -5.59 -25.46
CA SER A 69 11.26 -5.00 -24.12
C SER A 69 9.87 -4.51 -23.67
N PHE A 70 9.11 -3.89 -24.57
CA PHE A 70 7.78 -3.38 -24.30
C PHE A 70 6.82 -4.51 -23.89
N ILE A 71 6.79 -5.63 -24.62
CA ILE A 71 5.97 -6.79 -24.27
C ILE A 71 6.32 -7.31 -22.86
N ILE A 72 7.60 -7.43 -22.53
CA ILE A 72 8.05 -7.85 -21.19
C ILE A 72 7.58 -6.84 -20.13
N GLY A 73 7.68 -5.54 -20.40
CA GLY A 73 7.22 -4.48 -19.52
C GLY A 73 5.72 -4.52 -19.25
N VAL A 74 4.90 -4.84 -20.27
CA VAL A 74 3.46 -5.04 -20.13
C VAL A 74 3.15 -6.25 -19.25
N ILE A 75 3.82 -7.39 -19.48
CA ILE A 75 3.63 -8.61 -18.67
C ILE A 75 3.96 -8.34 -17.20
N LEU A 76 5.08 -7.65 -16.93
CA LEU A 76 5.47 -7.28 -15.56
C LEU A 76 4.44 -6.35 -14.91
N SER A 77 3.94 -5.38 -15.68
CA SER A 77 2.94 -4.43 -15.19
C SER A 77 1.62 -5.12 -14.83
N ILE A 78 1.15 -6.07 -15.65
CA ILE A 78 -0.04 -6.88 -15.36
C ILE A 78 0.17 -7.71 -14.09
N TYR A 79 1.34 -8.34 -13.92
CA TYR A 79 1.67 -9.10 -12.72
C TYR A 79 1.63 -8.23 -11.46
N ILE A 80 2.22 -7.03 -11.53
CA ILE A 80 2.20 -6.07 -10.43
C ILE A 80 0.77 -5.63 -10.11
N SER A 81 -0.04 -5.31 -11.12
CA SER A 81 -1.44 -4.90 -10.95
C SER A 81 -2.32 -5.99 -10.32
N TYR A 82 -2.11 -7.25 -10.71
CA TYR A 82 -2.80 -8.38 -10.07
C TYR A 82 -2.42 -8.51 -8.59
N LYS A 83 -1.14 -8.32 -8.26
CA LYS A 83 -0.65 -8.43 -6.88
C LYS A 83 -1.13 -7.25 -6.01
N SER A 84 -1.29 -6.07 -6.58
CA SER A 84 -1.73 -4.85 -5.89
C SER A 84 -3.23 -4.75 -5.67
N PHE A 85 -4.02 -5.69 -6.21
CA PHE A 85 -5.47 -5.62 -6.18
C PHE A 85 -6.06 -5.49 -4.75
N PRO A 86 -6.78 -4.38 -4.44
CA PRO A 86 -7.25 -4.06 -3.09
C PRO A 86 -8.13 -5.14 -2.45
N LEU A 87 -8.99 -5.82 -3.22
CA LEU A 87 -9.92 -6.81 -2.67
C LEU A 87 -9.22 -8.02 -2.07
N ARG A 88 -7.97 -8.30 -2.45
CA ARG A 88 -7.15 -9.38 -1.88
C ARG A 88 -6.79 -9.14 -0.40
N PHE A 89 -6.95 -7.91 0.07
CA PHE A 89 -6.66 -7.49 1.43
C PHE A 89 -7.94 -7.09 2.18
N SER A 90 -9.07 -7.72 1.86
CA SER A 90 -10.40 -7.43 2.44
C SER A 90 -10.40 -7.35 3.98
N ASN A 91 -9.60 -8.18 4.65
CA ASN A 91 -9.49 -8.22 6.11
C ASN A 91 -8.73 -7.04 6.75
N VAL A 92 -8.18 -6.13 5.94
CA VAL A 92 -7.39 -4.97 6.41
C VAL A 92 -8.27 -3.74 6.60
N PHE A 93 -9.28 -3.56 5.74
CA PHE A 93 -10.14 -2.37 5.72
C PHE A 93 -11.02 -2.29 6.96
N SER A 94 -11.11 -1.10 7.56
CA SER A 94 -12.02 -0.85 8.69
C SER A 94 -13.43 -0.59 8.24
N ASN A 95 -13.52 0.18 7.17
CA ASN A 95 -14.75 0.82 6.72
C ASN A 95 -14.91 0.59 5.22
N ASN A 96 -16.17 0.58 4.76
CA ASN A 96 -16.50 0.48 3.35
C ASN A 96 -15.89 1.64 2.53
N PHE A 97 -15.71 2.81 3.14
CA PHE A 97 -15.05 3.96 2.53
C PHE A 97 -13.60 3.67 2.14
N GLU A 98 -12.80 3.07 3.02
CA GLU A 98 -11.39 2.74 2.73
C GLU A 98 -11.30 1.76 1.57
N LYS A 99 -12.17 0.73 1.59
CA LYS A 99 -12.24 -0.25 0.50
C LYS A 99 -12.57 0.41 -0.84
N PHE A 100 -13.53 1.33 -0.86
CA PHE A 100 -13.88 2.10 -2.05
C PHE A 100 -12.73 3.00 -2.52
N PHE A 101 -12.08 3.70 -1.59
CA PHE A 101 -10.96 4.59 -1.88
C PHE A 101 -9.79 3.85 -2.54
N PHE A 102 -9.34 2.73 -1.96
CA PHE A 102 -8.24 1.95 -2.54
C PHE A 102 -8.63 1.30 -3.86
N LEU A 103 -9.89 0.84 -4.00
CA LEU A 103 -10.39 0.31 -5.27
C LEU A 103 -10.42 1.39 -6.35
N SER A 104 -10.86 2.60 -6.02
CA SER A 104 -10.89 3.74 -6.93
C SER A 104 -9.48 4.14 -7.38
N LEU A 105 -8.52 4.23 -6.45
CA LEU A 105 -7.11 4.50 -6.77
C LEU A 105 -6.53 3.43 -7.69
N TRP A 106 -6.71 2.15 -7.34
CA TRP A 106 -6.19 1.05 -8.14
C TRP A 106 -6.79 1.08 -9.56
N SER A 107 -8.10 1.24 -9.69
CA SER A 107 -8.77 1.33 -11.00
C SER A 107 -8.27 2.53 -11.81
N PHE A 108 -8.17 3.71 -11.18
CA PHE A 108 -7.71 4.92 -11.85
C PHE A 108 -6.32 4.73 -12.46
N VAL A 109 -5.36 4.18 -11.71
CA VAL A 109 -4.00 4.02 -12.23
C VAL A 109 -3.91 2.92 -13.28
N ASN A 110 -4.67 1.84 -13.16
CA ASN A 110 -4.69 0.79 -14.18
C ASN A 110 -5.31 1.29 -15.49
N ILE A 111 -6.37 2.10 -15.43
CA ILE A 111 -6.95 2.74 -16.62
C ILE A 111 -5.90 3.65 -17.28
N PHE A 112 -5.20 4.46 -16.48
CA PHE A 112 -4.12 5.31 -17.00
C PHE A 112 -3.00 4.48 -17.67
N LEU A 113 -2.59 3.37 -17.05
CA LEU A 113 -1.61 2.44 -17.64
C LEU A 113 -2.07 1.85 -18.97
N ILE A 114 -3.35 1.45 -19.08
CA ILE A 114 -3.92 0.92 -20.32
C ILE A 114 -3.87 1.98 -21.43
N VAL A 115 -4.27 3.22 -21.12
CA VAL A 115 -4.20 4.33 -22.08
C VAL A 115 -2.76 4.58 -22.53
N LEU A 116 -1.81 4.55 -21.60
CA LEU A 116 -0.38 4.73 -21.88
C LEU A 116 0.15 3.59 -22.78
N ILE A 117 -0.22 2.34 -22.52
CA ILE A 117 0.11 1.18 -23.36
C ILE A 117 -0.43 1.37 -24.78
N ILE A 118 -1.72 1.69 -24.93
CA ILE A 118 -2.36 1.89 -26.24
C ILE A 118 -1.68 3.01 -27.03
N ASN A 119 -1.35 4.13 -26.37
CA ASN A 119 -0.65 5.25 -26.99
C ASN A 119 0.77 4.91 -27.46
N ILE A 120 1.46 4.01 -26.76
CA ILE A 120 2.79 3.56 -27.20
C ILE A 120 2.64 2.59 -28.38
N ILE A 121 1.68 1.66 -28.31
CA ILE A 121 1.39 0.72 -29.41
C ILE A 121 1.01 1.46 -30.70
N SER A 122 0.20 2.51 -30.62
CA SER A 122 -0.18 3.30 -31.80
C SER A 122 0.98 4.08 -32.43
N LYS A 123 2.12 4.18 -31.73
CA LYS A 123 3.32 4.90 -32.16
C LYS A 123 4.41 3.98 -32.73
N PHE A 124 4.31 2.68 -32.49
CA PHE A 124 5.17 1.65 -33.07
C PHE A 124 4.74 1.35 -34.51
#